data_AF-A0A2D8NB38-F1
#
_entry.id   AF-A0A2D8NB38-F1
#
_cell.length_a   1.000
_cell.length_b   1.000
_cell.length_c   1.000
_cell.angle_alpha   90.00
_cell.angle_beta   90.00
_cell.angle_gamma   90.00
#
_symmetry.space_group_name_H-M   'P 1'
#
loop_
_entity.id
_entity.type
_entity.pdbx_description
1 polymer ?
#
loop_
_entity_poly.entity_id
_entity_poly.type
_entity_poly.pdbx_seq_one_letter_code
_entity_poly.pdbx_strand_id
1 'polypeptide(L)'
;IITELFFKQTPVTVANFISLSEGNNKEVSEQYKGKKYYDELTFHRVIEDFMIQGGDPTGTGSGSPGYSFKDEIVESLKHDSAGILSMANAGPGTNGSQFFITHKETPWLDGLHTVFGKVISGQEIVDSIEQGDSILSITIERDGKEAKKFNASKIFTNHFKEEEKLKKEKEKMFQKLKNDVSKEHTSLKTKSLETETGLKYFINSTNNGDLVDENKTILTHYAVYFEDGTLLDTSILEVAQRFNQVNAQRKSAGGYTPIEARVGPKDMMISGFKEGLKLLKIGDKATLFLPYYLAYGETEQRGIPAKSNLIFEVEIVEQK
;
A
#
# COMPACT_ATOMS: atom_id res chain seq x y z
N ILE A 1 1.91 -9.87 -37.03
CA ILE A 1 2.48 -8.78 -36.21
C ILE A 1 3.76 -9.30 -35.58
N ILE A 2 4.91 -8.63 -35.78
CA ILE A 2 6.19 -8.98 -35.16
C ILE A 2 6.53 -7.89 -34.15
N THR A 3 6.79 -8.28 -32.90
CA THR A 3 7.10 -7.36 -31.80
C THR A 3 8.47 -7.65 -31.20
N GLU A 4 9.25 -6.61 -30.92
CA GLU A 4 10.40 -6.67 -30.01
C GLU A 4 9.89 -6.59 -28.55
N LEU A 5 10.47 -7.38 -27.64
CA LEU A 5 10.13 -7.38 -26.21
C LEU A 5 11.27 -6.79 -25.38
N PHE A 6 10.97 -5.87 -24.48
CA PHE A 6 11.94 -5.14 -23.66
C PHE A 6 12.32 -5.88 -22.37
N PHE A 7 12.76 -7.14 -22.51
CA PHE A 7 12.97 -8.07 -21.39
C PHE A 7 14.02 -7.64 -20.36
N LYS A 8 14.87 -6.65 -20.66
CA LYS A 8 15.85 -6.09 -19.71
C LYS A 8 15.24 -5.00 -18.84
N GLN A 9 14.34 -4.21 -19.41
CA GLN A 9 13.70 -3.07 -18.77
C GLN A 9 12.48 -3.50 -17.96
N THR A 10 11.69 -4.44 -18.50
CA THR A 10 10.45 -4.95 -17.88
C THR A 10 10.46 -6.49 -17.79
N PRO A 11 11.44 -7.06 -17.06
CA PRO A 11 11.67 -8.50 -17.04
C PRO A 11 10.48 -9.30 -16.48
N VAL A 12 9.75 -8.80 -15.48
CA VAL A 12 8.61 -9.55 -14.91
C VAL A 12 7.46 -9.60 -15.90
N THR A 13 7.19 -8.48 -16.57
CA THR A 13 6.11 -8.33 -17.56
C THR A 13 6.39 -9.17 -18.81
N VAL A 14 7.61 -9.11 -19.33
CA VAL A 14 8.01 -9.97 -20.46
C VAL A 14 8.02 -11.45 -20.07
N ALA A 15 8.44 -11.78 -18.85
CA ALA A 15 8.37 -13.16 -18.33
C ALA A 15 6.92 -13.66 -18.22
N ASN A 16 5.99 -12.81 -17.76
CA ASN A 16 4.56 -13.10 -17.75
C ASN A 16 4.06 -13.43 -19.16
N PHE A 17 4.27 -12.51 -20.11
CA PHE A 17 3.79 -12.65 -21.48
C PHE A 17 4.35 -13.88 -22.18
N ILE A 18 5.66 -14.12 -22.09
CA ILE A 18 6.31 -15.29 -22.71
C ILE A 18 5.80 -16.58 -22.09
N SER A 19 5.74 -16.67 -20.76
CA SER A 19 5.34 -17.92 -20.10
C SER A 19 3.87 -18.28 -20.33
N LEU A 20 3.00 -17.28 -20.46
CA LEU A 20 1.61 -17.44 -20.90
C LEU A 20 1.54 -17.93 -22.35
N SER A 21 2.28 -17.28 -23.26
CA SER A 21 2.33 -17.65 -24.69
C SER A 21 2.84 -19.08 -24.90
N GLU A 22 3.84 -19.50 -24.14
CA GLU A 22 4.42 -20.85 -24.23
C GLU A 22 3.66 -21.92 -23.42
N GLY A 23 2.69 -21.51 -22.60
CA GLY A 23 1.91 -22.40 -21.73
C GLY A 23 2.71 -23.03 -20.59
N ASN A 24 3.81 -22.40 -20.17
CA ASN A 24 4.67 -22.86 -19.07
C ASN A 24 4.59 -21.95 -17.82
N ASN A 25 3.65 -21.01 -17.79
CA ASN A 25 3.35 -20.20 -16.60
C ASN A 25 2.77 -21.08 -15.48
N LYS A 26 3.33 -20.98 -14.27
CA LYS A 26 2.98 -21.83 -13.12
C LYS A 26 1.99 -21.18 -12.17
N GLU A 27 1.79 -19.88 -12.30
CA GLU A 27 0.99 -19.07 -11.39
C GLU A 27 -0.47 -18.95 -11.86
N VAL A 28 -0.74 -19.35 -13.11
CA VAL A 28 -2.10 -19.35 -13.66
C VAL A 28 -3.03 -20.27 -12.87
N SER A 29 -4.31 -19.91 -12.83
CA SER A 29 -5.35 -20.80 -12.30
C SER A 29 -5.36 -22.14 -13.03
N GLU A 30 -5.49 -23.25 -12.31
CA GLU A 30 -6.48 -24.29 -12.61
C GLU A 30 -6.59 -24.69 -14.08
N GLN A 31 -7.66 -24.14 -14.64
CA GLN A 31 -8.15 -24.29 -16.00
C GLN A 31 -7.21 -23.84 -17.12
N TYR A 32 -6.15 -23.08 -16.82
CA TYR A 32 -5.21 -22.53 -17.81
C TYR A 32 -3.84 -23.21 -17.79
N LYS A 33 -3.55 -24.08 -16.82
CA LYS A 33 -2.23 -24.73 -16.72
C LYS A 33 -1.92 -25.57 -17.96
N GLY A 34 -0.69 -25.42 -18.46
CA GLY A 34 -0.17 -26.16 -19.61
C GLY A 34 -0.74 -25.73 -20.97
N LYS A 35 -1.60 -24.70 -21.01
CA LYS A 35 -2.20 -24.18 -22.24
C LYS A 35 -1.43 -22.97 -22.73
N LYS A 36 -1.20 -22.87 -24.04
CA LYS A 36 -0.78 -21.63 -24.68
C LYS A 36 -1.91 -20.62 -24.51
N TYR A 37 -1.74 -19.71 -23.57
CA TYR A 37 -2.83 -18.99 -22.95
C TYR A 37 -3.59 -18.08 -23.94
N TYR A 38 -2.86 -17.49 -24.89
CA TYR A 38 -3.38 -16.50 -25.82
C TYR A 38 -3.99 -17.10 -27.08
N ASP A 39 -3.75 -18.39 -27.36
CA ASP A 39 -4.29 -19.04 -28.55
C ASP A 39 -5.82 -18.99 -28.51
N GLU A 40 -6.42 -18.54 -29.62
CA GLU A 40 -7.85 -18.33 -29.83
C GLU A 40 -8.52 -17.25 -28.96
N LEU A 41 -7.75 -16.46 -28.20
CA LEU A 41 -8.31 -15.29 -27.50
C LEU A 41 -8.58 -14.15 -28.48
N THR A 42 -9.57 -13.32 -28.18
CA THR A 42 -9.98 -12.22 -29.07
C THR A 42 -9.38 -10.88 -28.67
N PHE A 43 -9.23 -9.99 -29.66
CA PHE A 43 -9.15 -8.55 -29.44
C PHE A 43 -10.55 -8.03 -29.11
N HIS A 44 -10.94 -8.17 -27.84
CA HIS A 44 -12.29 -7.87 -27.35
C HIS A 44 -12.63 -6.38 -27.33
N ARG A 45 -11.63 -5.50 -27.42
CA ARG A 45 -11.83 -4.05 -27.45
C ARG A 45 -10.88 -3.42 -28.46
N VAL A 46 -11.45 -2.85 -29.51
CA VAL A 46 -10.71 -2.12 -30.56
C VAL A 46 -11.27 -0.71 -30.62
N ILE A 47 -10.39 0.28 -30.52
CA ILE A 47 -10.75 1.70 -30.65
C ILE A 47 -9.90 2.28 -31.76
N GLU A 48 -10.56 2.68 -32.84
CA GLU A 48 -9.94 3.35 -33.99
C GLU A 48 -9.08 4.52 -33.53
N ASP A 49 -7.91 4.68 -34.16
CA ASP A 49 -6.92 5.72 -33.82
C ASP A 49 -6.38 5.72 -32.38
N PHE A 50 -6.67 4.68 -31.60
CA PHE A 50 -6.16 4.54 -30.24
C PHE A 50 -5.37 3.24 -30.07
N MET A 51 -6.04 2.08 -30.02
CA MET A 51 -5.40 0.80 -29.72
C MET A 51 -6.30 -0.41 -30.01
N ILE A 52 -5.67 -1.58 -30.12
CA ILE A 52 -6.31 -2.89 -30.02
C ILE A 52 -5.96 -3.51 -28.66
N GLN A 53 -6.95 -4.02 -27.93
CA GLN A 53 -6.77 -4.68 -26.63
C GLN A 53 -7.26 -6.13 -26.69
N GLY A 54 -6.42 -7.05 -26.22
CA GLY A 54 -6.65 -8.49 -26.21
C GLY A 54 -6.13 -9.14 -24.93
N GLY A 55 -6.05 -10.47 -24.94
CA GLY A 55 -5.51 -11.26 -23.82
C GLY A 55 -6.49 -11.50 -22.67
N ASP A 56 -7.79 -11.30 -22.89
CA ASP A 56 -8.85 -11.66 -21.95
C ASP A 56 -9.43 -13.05 -22.30
N PRO A 57 -9.33 -14.07 -21.41
CA PRO A 57 -9.90 -15.39 -21.66
C PRO A 57 -11.43 -15.43 -21.74
N THR A 58 -12.14 -14.42 -21.23
CA THR A 58 -13.60 -14.31 -21.33
C THR A 58 -14.08 -13.41 -22.46
N GLY A 59 -13.18 -12.61 -23.04
CA GLY A 59 -13.50 -11.63 -24.08
C GLY A 59 -14.43 -10.50 -23.63
N THR A 60 -14.53 -10.23 -22.33
CA THR A 60 -15.44 -9.22 -21.75
C THR A 60 -14.72 -7.96 -21.24
N GLY A 61 -13.40 -7.96 -21.28
CA GLY A 61 -12.51 -7.01 -20.62
C GLY A 61 -12.27 -7.29 -19.13
N SER A 62 -12.88 -8.33 -18.55
CA SER A 62 -12.83 -8.59 -17.09
C SER A 62 -12.13 -9.89 -16.70
N GLY A 63 -11.75 -10.73 -17.65
CA GLY A 63 -11.05 -11.97 -17.33
C GLY A 63 -9.58 -11.75 -16.98
N SER A 64 -9.02 -12.77 -16.33
CA SER A 64 -7.69 -12.75 -15.72
C SER A 64 -7.06 -14.15 -15.79
N PRO A 65 -5.71 -14.26 -15.75
CA PRO A 65 -5.03 -15.55 -15.63
C PRO A 65 -5.15 -16.18 -14.24
N GLY A 66 -5.76 -15.48 -13.27
CA GLY A 66 -5.90 -15.95 -11.88
C GLY A 66 -4.97 -15.26 -10.88
N TYR A 67 -4.24 -14.24 -11.32
CA TYR A 67 -3.34 -13.44 -10.50
C TYR A 67 -3.31 -11.99 -11.00
N SER A 68 -2.68 -11.14 -10.20
CA SER A 68 -2.24 -9.80 -10.57
C SER A 68 -0.80 -9.57 -10.15
N PHE A 69 -0.08 -8.69 -10.83
CA PHE A 69 1.29 -8.31 -10.47
C PHE A 69 1.55 -6.80 -10.67
N LYS A 70 2.62 -6.32 -10.05
CA LYS A 70 3.00 -4.89 -10.03
C LYS A 70 3.40 -4.35 -11.41
N ASP A 71 3.33 -3.03 -11.56
CA ASP A 71 3.83 -2.31 -12.74
C ASP A 71 5.37 -2.25 -12.76
N GLU A 72 5.95 -2.24 -13.96
CA GLU A 72 7.37 -1.98 -14.20
C GLU A 72 7.53 -0.68 -15.02
N ILE A 73 7.28 0.47 -14.39
CA ILE A 73 7.39 1.77 -15.03
C ILE A 73 8.86 2.16 -15.21
N VAL A 74 9.26 2.40 -16.46
CA VAL A 74 10.62 2.78 -16.85
C VAL A 74 10.56 4.11 -17.59
N GLU A 75 11.30 5.12 -17.11
CA GLU A 75 11.24 6.50 -17.64
C GLU A 75 11.50 6.61 -19.14
N SER A 76 12.35 5.73 -19.68
CA SER A 76 12.71 5.70 -21.10
C SER A 76 11.72 4.95 -21.99
N LEU A 77 10.74 4.24 -21.42
CA LEU A 77 9.72 3.52 -22.18
C LEU A 77 8.40 4.29 -22.13
N LYS A 78 7.99 4.85 -23.28
CA LYS A 78 6.85 5.75 -23.41
C LYS A 78 5.92 5.33 -24.55
N HIS A 79 4.70 5.84 -24.52
CA HIS A 79 3.72 5.67 -25.58
C HIS A 79 3.87 6.78 -26.64
N ASP A 80 5.08 6.91 -27.19
CA ASP A 80 5.50 8.01 -28.06
C ASP A 80 5.30 7.75 -29.56
N SER A 81 4.73 6.60 -29.91
CA SER A 81 4.58 6.17 -31.29
C SER A 81 3.49 5.11 -31.43
N ALA A 82 3.14 4.79 -32.68
CA ALA A 82 2.33 3.62 -33.01
C ALA A 82 3.08 2.32 -32.65
N GLY A 83 2.30 1.26 -32.39
CA GLY A 83 2.83 -0.08 -32.18
C GLY A 83 3.42 -0.34 -30.80
N ILE A 84 3.14 0.51 -29.81
CA ILE A 84 3.63 0.29 -28.44
C ILE A 84 2.80 -0.80 -27.79
N LEU A 85 3.48 -1.86 -27.32
CA LEU A 85 2.88 -3.01 -26.65
C LEU A 85 2.98 -2.83 -25.13
N SER A 86 1.80 -2.77 -24.49
CA SER A 86 1.67 -2.42 -23.07
C SER A 86 0.64 -3.28 -22.35
N MET A 87 0.82 -3.47 -21.04
CA MET A 87 -0.16 -4.18 -20.20
C MET A 87 -1.41 -3.32 -19.97
N ALA A 88 -2.58 -3.92 -20.16
CA ALA A 88 -3.83 -3.35 -19.68
C ALA A 88 -3.97 -3.62 -18.18
N ASN A 89 -4.47 -2.64 -17.42
CA ASN A 89 -4.68 -2.74 -15.97
C ASN A 89 -5.89 -1.88 -15.55
N ALA A 90 -6.37 -2.11 -14.33
CA ALA A 90 -7.46 -1.36 -13.68
C ALA A 90 -6.91 -0.42 -12.57
N GLY A 91 -5.66 0.04 -12.71
CA GLY A 91 -4.93 0.80 -11.71
C GLY A 91 -3.66 0.09 -11.21
N PRO A 92 -2.88 0.75 -10.33
CA PRO A 92 -1.56 0.26 -9.92
C PRO A 92 -1.57 -1.18 -9.40
N GLY A 93 -0.69 -2.01 -9.96
CA GLY A 93 -0.48 -3.39 -9.55
C GLY A 93 -1.59 -4.39 -9.91
N THR A 94 -2.36 -4.08 -10.95
CA THR A 94 -3.43 -4.95 -11.46
C THR A 94 -3.13 -5.55 -12.83
N ASN A 95 -1.85 -5.62 -13.22
CA ASN A 95 -1.46 -6.31 -14.47
C ASN A 95 -1.80 -7.80 -14.38
N GLY A 96 -2.35 -8.35 -15.46
CA GLY A 96 -2.72 -9.77 -15.57
C GLY A 96 -2.22 -10.36 -16.89
N SER A 97 -3.14 -10.76 -17.76
CA SER A 97 -2.85 -11.25 -19.11
C SER A 97 -3.22 -10.27 -20.21
N GLN A 98 -4.09 -9.30 -19.92
CA GLN A 98 -4.57 -8.39 -20.94
C GLN A 98 -3.48 -7.40 -21.36
N PHE A 99 -3.35 -7.18 -22.66
CA PHE A 99 -2.39 -6.25 -23.25
C PHE A 99 -3.07 -5.46 -24.37
N PHE A 100 -2.44 -4.35 -24.77
CA PHE A 100 -2.87 -3.58 -25.92
C PHE A 100 -1.68 -3.18 -26.80
N ILE A 101 -1.96 -2.91 -28.07
CA ILE A 101 -1.03 -2.36 -29.04
C ILE A 101 -1.61 -1.06 -29.57
N THR A 102 -0.83 0.03 -29.54
CA THR A 102 -1.30 1.35 -29.96
C THR A 102 -1.36 1.51 -31.48
N HIS A 103 -2.35 2.25 -31.97
CA HIS A 103 -2.40 2.74 -33.36
C HIS A 103 -1.56 4.02 -33.55
N LYS A 104 -1.47 4.84 -32.50
CA LYS A 104 -0.82 6.15 -32.50
C LYS A 104 -0.10 6.41 -31.16
N GLU A 105 0.58 7.54 -31.04
CA GLU A 105 1.11 8.01 -29.75
C GLU A 105 -0.03 8.25 -28.74
N THR A 106 0.19 7.85 -27.48
CA THR A 106 -0.81 7.93 -26.40
C THR A 106 -0.17 8.36 -25.07
N PRO A 107 0.48 9.55 -25.02
CA PRO A 107 1.32 9.96 -23.89
C PRO A 107 0.58 10.07 -22.54
N TRP A 108 -0.75 10.17 -22.55
CA TRP A 108 -1.55 10.15 -21.32
C TRP A 108 -1.54 8.79 -20.60
N LEU A 109 -1.01 7.74 -21.23
CA LEU A 109 -0.83 6.40 -20.64
C LEU A 109 0.55 6.24 -19.97
N ASP A 110 1.47 7.20 -20.14
CA ASP A 110 2.81 7.14 -19.58
C ASP A 110 2.77 7.11 -18.05
N GLY A 111 3.52 6.16 -17.47
CA GLY A 111 3.55 5.93 -16.03
C GLY A 111 2.32 5.21 -15.47
N LEU A 112 1.31 4.93 -16.30
CA LEU A 112 0.09 4.21 -15.91
C LEU A 112 0.09 2.76 -16.38
N HIS A 113 0.67 2.50 -17.55
CA HIS A 113 0.73 1.17 -18.16
C HIS A 113 2.19 0.75 -18.40
N THR A 114 2.49 -0.52 -18.10
CA THR A 114 3.84 -1.06 -18.31
C THR A 114 4.06 -1.33 -19.79
N VAL A 115 4.91 -0.53 -20.43
CA VAL A 115 5.42 -0.78 -21.80
C VAL A 115 6.41 -1.93 -21.76
N PHE A 116 6.14 -3.00 -22.50
CA PHE A 116 6.99 -4.19 -22.50
C PHE A 116 7.41 -4.67 -23.88
N GLY A 117 7.01 -3.97 -24.93
CA GLY A 117 7.51 -4.20 -26.28
C GLY A 117 7.07 -3.15 -27.28
N LYS A 118 7.43 -3.38 -28.53
CA LYS A 118 7.04 -2.55 -29.66
C LYS A 118 6.93 -3.38 -30.94
N VAL A 119 5.95 -3.07 -31.78
CA VAL A 119 5.81 -3.61 -33.13
C VAL A 119 7.00 -3.14 -33.98
N ILE A 120 7.73 -4.10 -34.55
CA ILE A 120 8.84 -3.84 -35.48
C ILE A 120 8.44 -4.13 -36.94
N SER A 121 7.36 -4.89 -37.15
CA SER A 121 6.78 -5.17 -38.46
C SER A 121 5.32 -5.60 -38.34
N GLY A 122 4.47 -5.18 -39.28
CA GLY A 122 3.05 -5.51 -39.30
C GLY A 122 2.16 -4.52 -38.55
N GLN A 123 2.50 -3.23 -38.54
CA GLN A 123 1.64 -2.19 -37.95
C GLN A 123 0.35 -2.04 -38.76
N GLU A 124 0.42 -2.17 -40.08
CA GLU A 124 -0.74 -2.18 -40.96
C GLU A 124 -1.74 -3.31 -40.64
N ILE A 125 -1.25 -4.42 -40.07
CA ILE A 125 -2.10 -5.52 -39.59
C ILE A 125 -2.74 -5.14 -38.25
N VAL A 126 -2.00 -4.48 -37.36
CA VAL A 126 -2.56 -3.94 -36.11
C VAL A 126 -3.71 -2.99 -36.44
N ASP A 127 -3.47 -2.06 -37.37
CA ASP A 127 -4.44 -1.04 -37.76
C ASP A 127 -5.66 -1.62 -38.49
N SER A 128 -5.55 -2.82 -39.07
CA SER A 128 -6.65 -3.53 -39.74
C SER A 128 -7.46 -4.45 -38.84
N ILE A 129 -7.03 -4.70 -37.61
CA ILE A 129 -7.73 -5.62 -36.69
C ILE A 129 -9.09 -5.03 -36.31
N GLU A 130 -10.12 -5.85 -36.42
CA GLU A 130 -11.47 -5.51 -36.01
C GLU A 130 -11.81 -6.14 -34.64
N GLN A 131 -12.78 -5.55 -33.94
CA GLN A 131 -13.20 -6.06 -32.65
C GLN A 131 -13.74 -7.49 -32.79
N GLY A 132 -13.17 -8.42 -32.02
CA GLY A 132 -13.52 -9.84 -32.06
C GLY A 132 -12.57 -10.70 -32.88
N ASP A 133 -11.62 -10.11 -33.61
CA ASP A 133 -10.56 -10.89 -34.28
C ASP A 133 -9.75 -11.73 -33.28
N SER A 134 -9.40 -12.95 -33.69
CA SER A 134 -8.72 -13.92 -32.84
C SER A 134 -7.20 -13.88 -32.99
N ILE A 135 -6.52 -14.03 -31.87
CA ILE A 135 -5.09 -14.35 -31.78
C ILE A 135 -4.94 -15.85 -32.05
N LEU A 136 -4.60 -16.21 -33.30
CA LEU A 136 -4.46 -17.63 -33.66
C LEU A 136 -3.33 -18.33 -32.88
N SER A 137 -2.18 -17.67 -32.77
CA SER A 137 -1.08 -18.15 -31.94
C SER A 137 -0.04 -17.06 -31.67
N ILE A 138 0.71 -17.22 -30.58
CA ILE A 138 1.89 -16.39 -30.29
C ILE A 138 3.12 -17.31 -30.23
N THR A 139 4.15 -16.96 -31.00
CA THR A 139 5.44 -17.67 -31.01
C THR A 139 6.55 -16.75 -30.50
N ILE A 140 7.45 -17.29 -29.67
CA ILE A 140 8.53 -16.53 -29.04
C ILE A 140 9.87 -16.91 -29.67
N GLU A 141 10.45 -15.98 -30.42
CA GLU A 141 11.81 -16.10 -30.93
C GLU A 141 12.82 -15.46 -29.97
N ARG A 142 13.91 -16.17 -29.68
CA ARG A 142 14.95 -15.71 -28.75
C ARG A 142 16.24 -15.41 -29.49
N ASP A 143 16.41 -14.15 -29.87
CA ASP A 143 17.62 -13.68 -30.54
C ASP A 143 18.70 -13.22 -29.55
N GLY A 144 19.94 -13.63 -29.79
CA GLY A 144 21.08 -13.31 -28.93
C GLY A 144 21.24 -14.17 -27.66
N LYS A 145 22.40 -14.03 -27.02
CA LYS A 145 22.79 -14.87 -25.86
C LYS A 145 21.95 -14.60 -24.62
N GLU A 146 21.55 -13.35 -24.38
CA GLU A 146 20.79 -12.96 -23.19
C GLU A 146 19.33 -13.42 -23.28
N ALA A 147 18.66 -13.23 -24.43
CA ALA A 147 17.30 -13.72 -24.63
C ALA A 147 17.22 -15.25 -24.52
N LYS A 148 18.22 -15.98 -25.02
CA LYS A 148 18.31 -17.44 -24.87
C LYS A 148 18.47 -17.90 -23.42
N LYS A 149 19.03 -17.06 -22.54
CA LYS A 149 19.16 -17.33 -21.10
C LYS A 149 17.92 -16.89 -20.30
N PHE A 150 17.02 -16.12 -20.91
CA PHE A 150 15.85 -15.58 -20.24
C PHE A 150 14.81 -16.68 -19.97
N ASN A 151 14.76 -17.13 -18.72
CA ASN A 151 13.82 -18.15 -18.26
C ASN A 151 12.56 -17.50 -17.70
N ALA A 152 11.60 -17.23 -18.58
CA ALA A 152 10.34 -16.55 -18.28
C ALA A 152 9.58 -17.18 -17.10
N SER A 153 9.26 -18.49 -17.18
CA SER A 153 8.54 -19.21 -16.12
C SER A 153 9.23 -19.07 -14.75
N LYS A 154 10.56 -19.20 -14.69
CA LYS A 154 11.32 -19.06 -13.44
C LYS A 154 11.34 -17.63 -12.92
N ILE A 155 11.55 -16.64 -13.80
CA ILE A 155 11.57 -15.22 -13.41
C ILE A 155 10.21 -14.83 -12.81
N PHE A 156 9.12 -15.21 -13.46
CA PHE A 156 7.78 -14.88 -13.01
C PHE A 156 7.41 -15.57 -11.68
N THR A 157 7.70 -16.87 -11.52
CA THR A 157 7.50 -17.54 -10.22
C THR A 157 8.37 -16.92 -9.10
N ASN A 158 9.59 -16.50 -9.41
CA ASN A 158 10.47 -15.87 -8.42
C ASN A 158 9.93 -14.51 -7.96
N HIS A 159 9.30 -13.74 -8.85
CA HIS A 159 8.67 -12.47 -8.49
C HIS A 159 7.66 -12.64 -7.33
N PHE A 160 6.72 -13.58 -7.43
CA PHE A 160 5.76 -13.84 -6.35
C PHE A 160 6.42 -14.32 -5.06
N LYS A 161 7.46 -15.17 -5.15
CA LYS A 161 8.22 -15.62 -3.98
C LYS A 161 8.92 -14.48 -3.26
N GLU A 162 9.50 -13.54 -4.01
CA GLU A 162 10.15 -12.36 -3.46
C GLU A 162 9.13 -11.42 -2.81
N GLU A 163 7.98 -11.21 -3.43
CA GLU A 163 6.89 -10.41 -2.84
C GLU A 163 6.35 -11.04 -1.54
N GLU A 164 6.12 -12.35 -1.54
CA GLU A 164 5.68 -13.08 -0.34
C GLU A 164 6.73 -12.99 0.78
N LYS A 165 8.02 -13.11 0.43
CA LYS A 165 9.12 -12.96 1.38
C LYS A 165 9.16 -11.56 1.98
N LEU A 166 9.09 -10.52 1.15
CA LEU A 166 9.07 -9.12 1.59
C LEU A 166 7.85 -8.83 2.49
N LYS A 167 6.68 -9.38 2.14
CA LYS A 167 5.47 -9.26 2.97
C LYS A 167 5.67 -9.90 4.35
N LYS A 168 6.22 -11.12 4.40
CA LYS A 168 6.52 -11.82 5.66
C LYS A 168 7.57 -11.08 6.50
N GLU A 169 8.59 -10.51 5.87
CA GLU A 169 9.62 -9.72 6.55
C GLU A 169 9.03 -8.43 7.14
N LYS A 170 8.21 -7.70 6.38
CA LYS A 170 7.49 -6.52 6.88
C LYS A 170 6.57 -6.86 8.05
N GLU A 171 5.77 -7.93 7.93
CA GLU A 171 4.88 -8.36 9.02
C GLU A 171 5.66 -8.69 10.29
N LYS A 172 6.76 -9.45 10.17
CA LYS A 172 7.64 -9.75 11.32
C LYS A 172 8.22 -8.48 11.94
N MET A 173 8.63 -7.51 11.13
CA MET A 173 9.14 -6.22 11.61
C MET A 173 8.07 -5.44 12.38
N PHE A 174 6.83 -5.38 11.87
CA PHE A 174 5.72 -4.71 12.56
C PHE A 174 5.33 -5.42 13.85
N GLN A 175 5.28 -6.75 13.85
CA GLN A 175 5.00 -7.51 15.06
C GLN A 175 6.09 -7.32 16.12
N LYS A 176 7.36 -7.28 15.69
CA LYS A 176 8.46 -6.94 16.60
C LYS A 176 8.30 -5.53 17.17
N LEU A 177 7.98 -4.53 16.33
CA LEU A 177 7.75 -3.15 16.75
C LEU A 177 6.65 -3.05 17.82
N LYS A 178 5.48 -3.67 17.58
CA LYS A 178 4.37 -3.69 18.53
C LYS A 178 4.77 -4.32 19.87
N ASN A 179 5.44 -5.47 19.80
CA ASN A 179 5.92 -6.16 21.00
C ASN A 179 6.95 -5.32 21.79
N ASP A 180 7.85 -4.61 21.12
CA ASP A 180 8.83 -3.76 21.77
C ASP A 180 8.15 -2.58 22.48
N VAL A 181 7.16 -1.95 21.84
CA VAL A 181 6.35 -0.87 22.45
C VAL A 181 5.52 -1.40 23.64
N SER A 182 4.83 -2.52 23.49
CA SER A 182 4.05 -3.13 24.58
C SER A 182 4.91 -3.48 25.80
N LYS A 183 6.14 -3.98 25.57
CA LYS A 183 7.11 -4.24 26.65
C LYS A 183 7.57 -2.97 27.35
N GLU A 184 7.87 -1.93 26.60
CA GLU A 184 8.22 -0.62 27.14
C GLU A 184 7.09 -0.07 28.01
N HIS A 185 5.87 -0.04 27.47
CA HIS A 185 4.66 0.38 28.18
C HIS A 185 4.43 -0.43 29.46
N THR A 186 4.57 -1.75 29.41
CA THR A 186 4.45 -2.60 30.60
C THR A 186 5.50 -2.26 31.65
N SER A 187 6.75 -2.00 31.24
CA SER A 187 7.81 -1.57 32.15
C SER A 187 7.50 -0.22 32.80
N LEU A 188 7.00 0.75 32.04
CA LEU A 188 6.61 2.06 32.56
C LEU A 188 5.39 1.96 33.49
N LYS A 189 4.40 1.12 33.17
CA LYS A 189 3.20 0.89 33.98
C LYS A 189 3.52 0.40 35.39
N THR A 190 4.57 -0.42 35.56
CA THR A 190 5.01 -0.90 36.89
C THR A 190 5.68 0.19 37.74
N LYS A 191 6.18 1.25 37.12
CA LYS A 191 6.81 2.40 37.78
C LYS A 191 5.87 3.60 37.91
N SER A 192 4.64 3.45 37.45
CA SER A 192 3.65 4.53 37.38
C SER A 192 3.04 4.82 38.74
N LEU A 193 2.66 6.08 38.92
CA LEU A 193 1.77 6.49 40.00
C LEU A 193 0.32 6.18 39.61
N GLU A 194 -0.54 5.95 40.59
CA GLU A 194 -1.96 5.64 40.39
C GLU A 194 -2.82 6.66 41.13
N THR A 195 -3.86 7.13 40.45
CA THR A 195 -4.86 8.06 40.98
C THR A 195 -6.01 7.31 41.64
N GLU A 196 -6.90 8.01 42.34
CA GLU A 196 -8.10 7.43 42.94
C GLU A 196 -9.07 6.82 41.91
N THR A 197 -9.06 7.32 40.68
CA THR A 197 -9.92 6.82 39.59
C THR A 197 -9.36 5.56 38.93
N GLY A 198 -8.13 5.14 39.28
CA GLY A 198 -7.42 4.03 38.65
C GLY A 198 -6.64 4.41 37.40
N LEU A 199 -6.60 5.70 37.01
CA LEU A 199 -5.64 6.18 36.01
C LEU A 199 -4.22 5.98 36.55
N LYS A 200 -3.35 5.36 35.76
CA LYS A 200 -1.90 5.31 36.05
C LYS A 200 -1.14 6.25 35.12
N TYR A 201 -0.07 6.84 35.60
CA TYR A 201 0.78 7.71 34.79
C TYR A 201 2.25 7.64 35.19
N PHE A 202 3.11 7.85 34.21
CA PHE A 202 4.55 7.97 34.37
C PHE A 202 5.05 9.22 33.66
N ILE A 203 5.78 10.09 34.36
CA ILE A 203 6.40 11.27 33.75
C ILE A 203 7.76 10.85 33.18
N ASN A 204 7.84 10.72 31.86
CA ASN A 204 9.03 10.32 31.12
C ASN A 204 10.15 11.37 31.22
N SER A 205 9.78 12.65 31.15
CA SER A 205 10.69 13.78 31.33
C SER A 205 9.92 15.02 31.78
N THR A 206 10.55 15.91 32.54
CA THR A 206 9.95 17.17 33.00
C THR A 206 10.87 18.36 32.74
N ASN A 207 10.28 19.53 32.51
CA ASN A 207 11.00 20.77 32.17
C ASN A 207 10.70 21.94 33.15
N ASN A 208 10.27 21.66 34.37
CA ASN A 208 9.98 22.68 35.40
C ASN A 208 9.00 23.79 34.96
N GLY A 209 8.10 23.50 34.01
CA GLY A 209 7.03 24.41 33.63
C GLY A 209 5.92 24.51 34.67
N ASP A 210 4.96 25.39 34.42
CA ASP A 210 3.76 25.51 35.24
C ASP A 210 2.88 24.26 35.11
N LEU A 211 2.16 23.94 36.17
CA LEU A 211 1.11 22.92 36.13
C LEU A 211 0.02 23.34 35.13
N VAL A 212 -0.52 22.36 34.41
CA VAL A 212 -1.65 22.56 33.51
C VAL A 212 -2.85 23.18 34.25
N ASP A 213 -3.36 24.30 33.74
CA ASP A 213 -4.57 24.98 34.24
C ASP A 213 -5.82 24.44 33.52
N GLU A 214 -6.80 23.97 34.28
CA GLU A 214 -8.03 23.39 33.72
C GLU A 214 -8.95 24.40 33.02
N ASN A 215 -8.71 25.69 33.19
CA ASN A 215 -9.45 26.77 32.52
C ASN A 215 -8.79 27.22 31.21
N LYS A 216 -7.60 26.69 30.89
CA LYS A 216 -6.82 27.06 29.70
C LYS A 216 -6.87 26.00 28.63
N THR A 217 -6.51 26.41 27.41
CA THR A 217 -6.35 25.49 26.29
C THR A 217 -4.90 25.06 26.21
N ILE A 218 -4.67 23.76 26.09
CA ILE A 218 -3.33 23.17 26.07
C ILE A 218 -3.03 22.74 24.65
N LEU A 219 -1.82 22.99 24.17
CA LEU A 219 -1.30 22.29 22.99
C LEU A 219 -0.55 21.05 23.45
N THR A 220 -1.01 19.90 22.98
CA THR A 220 -0.41 18.61 23.34
C THR A 220 -0.16 17.75 22.11
N HIS A 221 1.05 17.21 22.01
CA HIS A 221 1.28 16.08 21.13
C HIS A 221 0.82 14.81 21.83
N TYR A 222 0.22 13.90 21.07
CA TYR A 222 -0.13 12.56 21.53
C TYR A 222 0.24 11.48 20.51
N ALA A 223 0.49 10.28 21.03
CA ALA A 223 0.34 9.00 20.35
C ALA A 223 -0.47 8.07 21.25
N VAL A 224 -1.51 7.43 20.71
CA VAL A 224 -2.38 6.53 21.45
C VAL A 224 -2.25 5.11 20.93
N TYR A 225 -2.14 4.16 21.86
CA TYR A 225 -1.89 2.76 21.59
C TYR A 225 -2.88 1.87 22.35
N PHE A 226 -3.07 0.66 21.83
CA PHE A 226 -3.61 -0.47 22.59
C PHE A 226 -2.51 -1.12 23.45
N GLU A 227 -2.90 -1.94 24.43
CA GLU A 227 -1.94 -2.63 25.32
C GLU A 227 -1.03 -3.62 24.58
N ASP A 228 -1.42 -4.08 23.38
CA ASP A 228 -0.59 -4.93 22.52
C ASP A 228 0.49 -4.14 21.73
N GLY A 229 0.57 -2.82 21.94
CA GLY A 229 1.51 -1.94 21.25
C GLY A 229 1.06 -1.51 19.85
N THR A 230 -0.16 -1.85 19.44
CA THR A 230 -0.75 -1.34 18.20
C THR A 230 -1.04 0.15 18.33
N LEU A 231 -0.45 0.98 17.45
CA LEU A 231 -0.77 2.40 17.32
C LEU A 231 -2.20 2.58 16.78
N LEU A 232 -2.98 3.38 17.47
CA LEU A 232 -4.35 3.74 17.11
C LEU A 232 -4.39 5.07 16.36
N ASP A 233 -3.72 6.11 16.88
CA ASP A 233 -3.60 7.42 16.23
C ASP A 233 -2.43 8.22 16.83
N THR A 234 -1.96 9.23 16.11
CA THR A 234 -0.93 10.14 16.61
C THR A 234 -0.97 11.49 15.91
N SER A 235 -0.60 12.52 16.66
CA SER A 235 -0.28 13.85 16.15
C SER A 235 1.17 14.00 15.64
N ILE A 236 2.01 12.97 15.78
CA ILE A 236 3.46 13.04 15.53
C ILE A 236 3.78 12.30 14.22
N LEU A 237 4.34 13.00 13.24
CA LEU A 237 4.59 12.43 11.90
C LEU A 237 5.57 11.25 11.95
N GLU A 238 6.63 11.37 12.75
CA GLU A 238 7.68 10.36 12.89
C GLU A 238 7.12 9.06 13.49
N VAL A 239 6.18 9.16 14.43
CA VAL A 239 5.48 8.01 15.00
C VAL A 239 4.59 7.35 13.95
N ALA A 240 3.81 8.14 13.21
CA ALA A 240 2.98 7.62 12.12
C ALA A 240 3.82 6.92 11.02
N GLN A 241 4.99 7.47 10.70
CA GLN A 241 5.94 6.87 9.76
C GLN A 241 6.49 5.54 10.29
N ARG A 242 6.91 5.51 11.56
CA ARG A 242 7.44 4.30 12.22
C ARG A 242 6.44 3.14 12.17
N PHE A 243 5.15 3.42 12.30
CA PHE A 243 4.07 2.43 12.24
C PHE A 243 3.46 2.24 10.85
N ASN A 244 3.96 2.94 9.82
CA ASN A 244 3.40 2.94 8.47
C ASN A 244 1.89 3.27 8.44
N GLN A 245 1.48 4.23 9.27
CA GLN A 245 0.11 4.74 9.42
C GLN A 245 0.00 6.23 9.03
N VAL A 246 0.87 6.69 8.14
CA VAL A 246 0.80 8.08 7.65
C VAL A 246 -0.47 8.26 6.81
N ASN A 247 -1.34 9.16 7.23
CA ASN A 247 -2.48 9.61 6.45
C ASN A 247 -2.01 10.71 5.48
N ALA A 248 -2.03 10.42 4.18
CA ALA A 248 -1.53 11.33 3.15
C ALA A 248 -2.28 12.68 3.12
N GLN A 249 -3.60 12.67 3.33
CA GLN A 249 -4.43 13.88 3.37
C GLN A 249 -4.14 14.72 4.61
N ARG A 250 -3.98 14.09 5.78
CA ARG A 250 -3.57 14.78 7.01
C ARG A 250 -2.17 15.39 6.84
N LYS A 251 -1.24 14.66 6.22
CA LYS A 251 0.12 15.15 5.96
C LYS A 251 0.12 16.36 5.02
N SER A 252 -0.61 16.31 3.90
CA SER A 252 -0.69 17.42 2.96
C SER A 252 -1.38 18.65 3.56
N ALA A 253 -2.31 18.45 4.50
CA ALA A 253 -2.96 19.53 5.26
C ALA A 253 -2.13 20.04 6.46
N GLY A 254 -0.92 19.53 6.70
CA GLY A 254 -0.09 19.93 7.85
C GLY A 254 -0.65 19.50 9.21
N GLY A 255 -1.49 18.46 9.27
CA GLY A 255 -2.22 18.06 10.47
C GLY A 255 -1.46 17.19 11.49
N TYR A 256 -0.16 16.97 11.29
CA TYR A 256 0.72 16.31 12.29
C TYR A 256 1.34 17.36 13.21
N THR A 257 0.47 18.06 13.95
CA THR A 257 0.78 19.15 14.88
C THR A 257 0.08 18.90 16.21
N PRO A 258 0.50 19.56 17.31
CA PRO A 258 -0.16 19.43 18.61
C PRO A 258 -1.65 19.74 18.50
N ILE A 259 -2.47 18.99 19.22
CA ILE A 259 -3.91 19.27 19.31
C ILE A 259 -4.20 20.28 20.41
N GLU A 260 -5.24 21.07 20.21
CA GLU A 260 -5.86 21.85 21.27
C GLU A 260 -6.68 20.94 22.17
N ALA A 261 -6.28 20.83 23.43
CA ALA A 261 -6.95 20.06 24.46
C ALA A 261 -7.45 20.98 25.58
N ARG A 262 -8.73 20.86 25.91
CA ARG A 262 -9.33 21.47 27.10
C ARG A 262 -9.67 20.37 28.09
N VAL A 263 -9.29 20.59 29.34
CA VAL A 263 -9.29 19.55 30.39
C VAL A 263 -10.26 19.85 31.53
N GLY A 264 -11.13 20.85 31.34
CA GLY A 264 -12.17 21.19 32.28
C GLY A 264 -13.22 20.07 32.44
N PRO A 265 -14.00 20.08 33.54
CA PRO A 265 -14.96 19.01 33.83
C PRO A 265 -15.98 18.78 32.71
N LYS A 266 -16.42 19.84 32.05
CA LYS A 266 -17.46 19.81 30.99
C LYS A 266 -16.92 19.66 29.57
N ASP A 267 -15.60 19.72 29.37
CA ASP A 267 -15.01 19.66 28.04
C ASP A 267 -15.10 18.25 27.44
N MET A 268 -15.33 18.19 26.12
CA MET A 268 -15.53 16.95 25.37
C MET A 268 -14.20 16.29 24.98
N MET A 269 -13.49 15.77 25.99
CA MET A 269 -12.30 14.93 25.82
C MET A 269 -12.44 13.66 26.66
N ILE A 270 -11.70 12.62 26.29
CA ILE A 270 -11.67 11.33 27.02
C ILE A 270 -11.35 11.59 28.49
N SER A 271 -12.13 10.99 29.40
CA SER A 271 -12.08 11.33 30.84
C SER A 271 -10.67 11.14 31.43
N GLY A 272 -10.08 9.97 31.22
CA GLY A 272 -8.73 9.68 31.70
C GLY A 272 -7.64 10.49 31.00
N PHE A 273 -7.89 10.95 29.77
CA PHE A 273 -6.96 11.84 29.06
C PHE A 273 -6.97 13.22 29.71
N LYS A 274 -8.16 13.80 29.96
CA LYS A 274 -8.28 15.07 30.69
C LYS A 274 -7.64 15.00 32.07
N GLU A 275 -7.96 13.94 32.81
CA GLU A 275 -7.40 13.71 34.13
C GLU A 275 -5.87 13.62 34.08
N GLY A 276 -5.32 12.82 33.18
CA GLY A 276 -3.88 12.66 33.04
C GLY A 276 -3.16 13.94 32.65
N LEU A 277 -3.69 14.71 31.70
CA LEU A 277 -3.08 15.99 31.31
C LEU A 277 -3.03 17.00 32.46
N LYS A 278 -4.03 17.02 33.35
CA LYS A 278 -4.04 17.91 34.53
C LYS A 278 -2.96 17.59 35.57
N LEU A 279 -2.39 16.39 35.52
CA LEU A 279 -1.30 15.97 36.41
C LEU A 279 0.07 16.45 35.91
N LEU A 280 0.14 17.01 34.70
CA LEU A 280 1.39 17.34 34.01
C LEU A 280 1.66 18.84 34.02
N LYS A 281 2.93 19.18 33.83
CA LYS A 281 3.43 20.53 33.63
C LYS A 281 3.72 20.80 32.15
N ILE A 282 3.78 22.07 31.79
CA ILE A 282 4.26 22.49 30.47
C ILE A 282 5.67 21.93 30.25
N GLY A 283 5.89 21.33 29.08
CA GLY A 283 7.13 20.68 28.69
C GLY A 283 7.29 19.25 29.20
N ASP A 284 6.36 18.72 30.00
CA ASP A 284 6.39 17.32 30.42
C ASP A 284 6.10 16.40 29.23
N LYS A 285 6.83 15.28 29.20
CA LYS A 285 6.47 14.10 28.41
C LYS A 285 6.03 13.02 29.38
N ALA A 286 4.89 12.39 29.11
CA ALA A 286 4.33 11.39 30.00
C ALA A 286 3.66 10.25 29.25
N THR A 287 3.54 9.12 29.94
CA THR A 287 2.78 7.96 29.50
C THR A 287 1.61 7.76 30.45
N LEU A 288 0.39 7.80 29.93
CA LEU A 288 -0.86 7.66 30.67
C LEU A 288 -1.50 6.31 30.32
N PHE A 289 -1.86 5.52 31.33
CA PHE A 289 -2.49 4.20 31.17
C PHE A 289 -3.94 4.29 31.62
N LEU A 290 -4.84 4.37 30.65
CA LEU A 290 -6.26 4.55 30.87
C LEU A 290 -6.94 3.18 30.88
N PRO A 291 -7.54 2.77 32.02
CA PRO A 291 -8.48 1.66 32.01
C PRO A 291 -9.69 2.00 31.13
N TYR A 292 -10.35 0.99 30.57
CA TYR A 292 -11.39 1.17 29.57
C TYR A 292 -12.52 2.13 30.00
N TYR A 293 -12.89 2.15 31.28
CA TYR A 293 -13.95 3.02 31.81
C TYR A 293 -13.54 4.50 31.92
N LEU A 294 -12.23 4.79 31.87
CA LEU A 294 -11.70 6.15 31.69
C LEU A 294 -11.38 6.47 30.21
N ALA A 295 -11.48 5.47 29.33
CA ALA A 295 -11.32 5.58 27.88
C ALA A 295 -12.70 5.67 27.17
N TYR A 296 -13.06 4.66 26.38
CA TYR A 296 -14.32 4.62 25.60
C TYR A 296 -15.41 3.72 26.20
N GLY A 297 -15.15 3.08 27.35
CA GLY A 297 -16.15 2.35 28.13
C GLY A 297 -16.52 0.97 27.59
N GLU A 298 -17.78 0.59 27.82
CA GLU A 298 -18.34 -0.75 27.62
C GLU A 298 -18.77 -1.04 26.18
N THR A 299 -18.81 -0.02 25.32
CA THR A 299 -19.33 -0.13 23.95
C THR A 299 -18.24 0.17 22.94
N GLU A 300 -18.33 -0.44 21.76
CA GLU A 300 -17.48 -0.07 20.63
C GLU A 300 -17.79 1.37 20.21
N GLN A 301 -16.75 2.18 20.05
CA GLN A 301 -16.89 3.57 19.65
C GLN A 301 -15.74 3.99 18.74
N ARG A 302 -16.07 4.61 17.60
CA ARG A 302 -15.08 5.09 16.62
C ARG A 302 -14.10 4.00 16.14
N GLY A 303 -14.58 2.76 16.00
CA GLY A 303 -13.77 1.61 15.58
C GLY A 303 -12.83 1.07 16.67
N ILE A 304 -12.97 1.53 17.91
CA ILE A 304 -12.24 1.02 19.07
C ILE A 304 -13.12 -0.02 19.77
N PRO A 305 -12.65 -1.27 19.95
CA PRO A 305 -13.44 -2.32 20.57
C PRO A 305 -13.92 -1.95 21.98
N ALA A 306 -15.08 -2.49 22.37
CA ALA A 306 -15.57 -2.41 23.74
C ALA A 306 -14.50 -2.85 24.76
N LYS A 307 -14.47 -2.20 25.93
CA LYS A 307 -13.54 -2.52 27.03
C LYS A 307 -12.06 -2.41 26.68
N SER A 308 -11.71 -1.59 25.68
CA SER A 308 -10.30 -1.34 25.34
C SER A 308 -9.65 -0.40 26.35
N ASN A 309 -8.62 -0.89 27.04
CA ASN A 309 -7.66 -0.03 27.73
C ASN A 309 -6.80 0.70 26.70
N LEU A 310 -6.46 1.95 26.97
CA LEU A 310 -5.66 2.78 26.08
C LEU A 310 -4.42 3.31 26.79
N ILE A 311 -3.35 3.48 26.02
CA ILE A 311 -2.10 4.04 26.50
C ILE A 311 -1.81 5.29 25.69
N PHE A 312 -1.67 6.43 26.34
CA PHE A 312 -1.33 7.71 25.69
C PHE A 312 0.09 8.10 26.05
N GLU A 313 0.93 8.27 25.04
CA GLU A 313 2.18 9.03 25.15
C GLU A 313 1.87 10.47 24.80
N VAL A 314 2.16 11.41 25.69
CA VAL A 314 1.83 12.83 25.54
C VAL A 314 3.03 13.73 25.76
N GLU A 315 3.02 14.89 25.12
CA GLU A 315 3.96 15.99 25.36
C GLU A 315 3.19 17.31 25.44
N ILE A 316 3.26 17.97 26.60
CA ILE A 316 2.64 19.27 26.80
C ILE A 316 3.54 20.33 26.18
N VAL A 317 3.11 20.95 25.09
CA VAL A 317 3.91 21.93 24.34
C VAL A 317 3.78 23.30 24.98
N GLU A 318 2.54 23.77 25.16
CA GLU A 318 2.23 25.08 25.72
C GLU A 318 0.81 25.13 26.28
N GLN A 319 0.49 26.15 27.07
CA GLN A 319 -0.87 26.48 27.49
C GLN A 319 -1.20 27.94 27.17
N LYS A 320 -2.45 28.19 26.75
CA LYS A 320 -3.00 29.50 26.39
C LYS A 320 -4.27 29.79 27.17
#